data_AF-A0A960D6V4-F1
#
_entry.id   AF-A0A960D6V4-F1
#
_cell.length_a   1.000
_cell.length_b   1.000
_cell.length_c   1.000
_cell.angle_alpha   90.00
_cell.angle_beta   90.00
_cell.angle_gamma   90.00
#
_symmetry.space_group_name_H-M   'P 1'
#
loop_
_entity.id
_entity.type
_entity.pdbx_description
1 polymer ?
#
loop_
_entity_poly.entity_id
_entity_poly.type
_entity_poly.pdbx_seq_one_letter_code
_entity_poly.pdbx_strand_id
1 'polypeptide(L)'
;HGMAALLAPLGTTANVWIETIALMGHIGVMLAFLLIVLHSKHLHIGLAPINVTFKRLPNALGPLLPVEHQGQPVNFEDPAEDAVLGRGKIEDFTWKGYLDFTTCTECGRCQSQCPAWNTGKPLSPKLVIMNLRDHLFAKAPYIIGGKPIPDGENEAEQFASAEGGFVETKHDAHDHVPESGFERVLGSGPAQATRPLVGTAEQLGVIDPDVLWSCTTCGACVEQCPVDIEHIDHIVDMRRYQVMMESEFPTELGVLYKNLESKGNPWGQNAKERLTWIDEVDFDVPVYGKDVDSFAGFEYLFWVGCAGAYEDRAKKTTKAVAELLAAAGVKFLVLGDGETCTGDS
;
A
#
# COMPACT_ATOMS: atom_id res chain seq x y z
N HIS A 1 13.33 -26.72 -51.80
CA HIS A 1 14.14 -27.74 -52.50
C HIS A 1 15.37 -28.22 -51.72
N GLY A 2 16.10 -27.36 -50.98
CA GLY A 2 17.28 -27.76 -50.21
C GLY A 2 17.05 -28.84 -49.13
N MET A 3 16.14 -28.61 -48.17
CA MET A 3 15.87 -29.60 -47.10
C MET A 3 15.31 -30.93 -47.65
N ALA A 4 14.46 -30.86 -48.67
CA ALA A 4 13.90 -32.07 -49.30
C ALA A 4 14.99 -32.92 -49.96
N ALA A 5 15.95 -32.30 -50.66
CA ALA A 5 17.08 -33.00 -51.26
C ALA A 5 18.03 -33.60 -50.19
N LEU A 6 18.13 -32.95 -49.03
CA LEU A 6 18.99 -33.37 -47.93
C LEU A 6 18.39 -34.53 -47.11
N LEU A 7 17.07 -34.58 -47.00
CA LEU A 7 16.33 -35.63 -46.27
C LEU A 7 15.89 -36.80 -47.17
N ALA A 8 15.85 -36.62 -48.50
CA ALA A 8 15.50 -37.68 -49.45
C ALA A 8 16.32 -38.99 -49.29
N PRO A 9 17.64 -38.98 -49.01
CA PRO A 9 18.44 -40.20 -48.86
C PRO A 9 18.08 -41.06 -47.64
N LEU A 10 17.43 -40.49 -46.63
CA LEU A 10 17.12 -41.17 -45.36
C LEU A 10 15.92 -42.14 -45.48
N GLY A 11 15.12 -42.01 -46.54
CA GLY A 11 13.92 -42.80 -46.76
C GLY A 11 12.70 -42.26 -46.03
N THR A 12 11.51 -42.66 -46.49
CA THR A 12 10.21 -42.15 -45.98
C THR A 12 10.01 -42.45 -44.51
N THR A 13 10.30 -43.68 -44.06
CA THR A 13 10.15 -44.10 -42.67
C THR A 13 11.01 -43.27 -41.73
N ALA A 14 12.29 -43.04 -42.06
CA ALA A 14 13.17 -42.22 -41.23
C ALA A 14 12.72 -40.77 -41.18
N ASN A 15 12.26 -40.21 -42.31
CA ASN A 15 11.75 -38.84 -42.37
C ASN A 15 10.49 -38.66 -41.52
N VAL A 16 9.58 -39.64 -41.49
CA VAL A 16 8.38 -39.61 -40.62
C VAL A 16 8.77 -39.64 -39.13
N TRP A 17 9.77 -40.44 -38.75
CA TRP A 17 10.27 -40.46 -37.37
C TRP A 17 10.94 -39.14 -36.99
N ILE A 18 11.75 -38.57 -37.88
CA ILE A 18 12.40 -37.26 -37.66
C ILE A 18 11.34 -36.17 -37.50
N GLU A 19 10.32 -36.13 -38.35
CA GLU A 19 9.20 -35.20 -38.26
C GLU A 19 8.46 -35.36 -36.93
N THR A 20 8.08 -36.60 -36.57
CA THR A 20 7.33 -36.88 -35.35
C THR A 20 8.12 -36.48 -34.10
N ILE A 21 9.41 -36.85 -34.03
CA ILE A 21 10.28 -36.49 -32.89
C ILE A 21 10.47 -34.97 -32.83
N ALA A 22 10.68 -34.30 -33.97
CA ALA A 22 10.84 -32.85 -34.00
C ALA A 22 9.57 -32.12 -33.54
N LEU A 23 8.39 -32.58 -33.98
CA LEU A 23 7.10 -32.04 -33.55
C LEU A 23 6.86 -32.27 -32.05
N MET A 24 7.06 -33.49 -31.56
CA MET A 24 6.94 -33.81 -30.13
C MET A 24 7.95 -33.02 -29.29
N GLY A 25 9.19 -32.86 -29.78
CA GLY A 25 10.22 -32.05 -29.14
C GLY A 25 9.84 -30.57 -29.08
N HIS A 26 9.30 -30.01 -30.16
CA HIS A 26 8.82 -28.62 -30.19
C HIS A 26 7.68 -28.40 -29.19
N ILE A 27 6.69 -29.30 -29.16
CA ILE A 27 5.61 -29.26 -28.17
C ILE A 27 6.18 -29.34 -26.75
N GLY A 28 7.14 -30.22 -26.50
CA GLY A 28 7.81 -30.34 -25.20
C GLY A 28 8.51 -29.04 -24.78
N VAL A 29 9.23 -28.38 -25.69
CA VAL A 29 9.86 -27.08 -25.45
C VAL A 29 8.81 -26.00 -25.17
N MET A 30 7.72 -25.95 -25.93
CA MET A 30 6.63 -24.99 -25.69
C MET A 30 5.99 -25.18 -24.31
N LEU A 31 5.72 -26.42 -23.90
CA LEU A 31 5.14 -26.72 -22.59
C LEU A 31 6.11 -26.38 -21.46
N ALA A 32 7.39 -26.72 -21.60
CA ALA A 32 8.41 -26.34 -20.62
C ALA A 32 8.55 -24.81 -20.51
N PHE A 33 8.56 -24.10 -21.65
CA PHE A 33 8.60 -22.64 -21.68
C PHE A 33 7.37 -22.02 -21.00
N LEU A 34 6.17 -22.55 -21.25
CA LEU A 34 4.94 -22.10 -20.59
C LEU A 34 5.04 -22.24 -19.07
N LEU A 35 5.53 -23.39 -18.58
CA LEU A 35 5.75 -23.59 -17.14
C LEU A 35 6.76 -22.59 -16.58
N ILE A 36 7.86 -22.32 -17.29
CA ILE A 36 8.87 -21.32 -16.89
C ILE A 36 8.25 -19.92 -16.83
N VAL A 37 7.45 -19.52 -17.81
CA VAL A 37 6.82 -18.18 -17.83
C VAL A 37 5.89 -18.01 -16.63
N LEU A 38 5.10 -19.02 -16.31
CA LEU A 38 4.14 -18.98 -15.21
C LEU A 38 4.79 -19.00 -13.81
N HIS A 39 5.98 -19.62 -13.67
CA HIS A 39 6.65 -19.80 -12.37
C HIS A 39 7.94 -19.00 -12.22
N SER A 40 8.20 -18.04 -13.11
CA SER A 40 9.38 -17.18 -13.03
C SER A 40 9.01 -15.71 -12.98
N LYS A 41 10.05 -14.88 -12.85
CA LYS A 41 9.93 -13.42 -12.96
C LYS A 41 9.24 -12.95 -14.25
N HIS A 42 9.04 -13.77 -15.27
CA HIS A 42 8.39 -13.36 -16.53
C HIS A 42 6.87 -13.23 -16.44
N LEU A 43 6.22 -13.74 -15.38
CA LEU A 43 4.78 -13.61 -15.19
C LEU A 43 4.30 -12.15 -15.23
N HIS A 44 5.11 -11.21 -14.73
CA HIS A 44 4.79 -9.78 -14.74
C HIS A 44 4.53 -9.24 -16.16
N ILE A 45 5.12 -9.83 -17.20
CA ILE A 45 4.94 -9.37 -18.59
C ILE A 45 3.47 -9.54 -19.02
N GLY A 46 2.82 -10.63 -18.59
CA GLY A 46 1.42 -10.88 -18.88
C GLY A 46 0.47 -10.07 -17.99
N LEU A 47 0.83 -9.89 -16.72
CA LEU A 47 -0.05 -9.21 -15.75
C LEU A 47 0.06 -7.69 -15.80
N ALA A 48 1.21 -7.12 -16.18
CA ALA A 48 1.43 -5.67 -16.17
C ALA A 48 0.42 -4.88 -17.03
N PRO A 49 0.13 -5.28 -18.29
CA PRO A 49 -0.92 -4.61 -19.07
C PRO A 49 -2.29 -4.65 -18.40
N ILE A 50 -2.60 -5.75 -17.69
CA ILE A 50 -3.86 -5.90 -16.94
C ILE A 50 -3.87 -4.90 -15.79
N ASN A 51 -2.79 -4.82 -15.00
CA ASN A 51 -2.71 -3.89 -13.88
C ASN A 51 -2.86 -2.43 -14.30
N VAL A 52 -2.14 -2.04 -15.35
CA VAL A 52 -2.20 -0.69 -15.93
C VAL A 52 -3.61 -0.38 -16.45
N THR A 53 -4.32 -1.37 -17.00
CA THR A 53 -5.71 -1.18 -17.46
C THR A 53 -6.68 -0.92 -16.30
N PHE A 54 -6.46 -1.56 -15.15
CA PHE A 54 -7.29 -1.43 -13.96
C PHE A 54 -6.73 -0.46 -12.92
N LYS A 55 -5.82 0.43 -13.31
CA LYS A 55 -5.29 1.45 -12.41
C LYS A 55 -6.35 2.48 -12.02
N ARG A 56 -6.19 3.09 -10.85
CA ARG A 56 -7.04 4.22 -10.46
C ARG A 56 -6.79 5.45 -11.34
N LEU A 57 -7.87 6.05 -11.84
CA LEU A 57 -7.87 7.28 -12.64
C LEU A 57 -8.36 8.48 -11.81
N PRO A 58 -7.87 9.72 -12.08
CA PRO A 58 -6.87 10.08 -13.08
C PRO A 58 -5.44 9.67 -12.69
N ASN A 59 -5.18 9.46 -11.40
CA ASN A 59 -3.92 8.98 -10.87
C ASN A 59 -4.12 8.05 -9.66
N ALA A 60 -3.17 7.14 -9.46
CA ALA A 60 -3.09 6.32 -8.26
C ALA A 60 -2.76 7.13 -7.00
N LEU A 61 -2.37 8.41 -7.12
CA LEU A 61 -2.19 9.34 -5.98
C LEU A 61 -3.46 10.10 -5.59
N GLY A 62 -4.64 9.62 -6.01
CA GLY A 62 -5.92 10.14 -5.54
C GLY A 62 -6.14 9.98 -4.02
N PRO A 63 -7.32 10.37 -3.51
CA PRO A 63 -7.66 10.18 -2.11
C PRO A 63 -7.56 8.71 -1.71
N LEU A 64 -7.19 8.45 -0.45
CA LEU A 64 -7.17 7.10 0.11
C LEU A 64 -8.54 6.45 -0.05
N LEU A 65 -8.52 5.16 -0.39
CA LEU A 65 -9.75 4.37 -0.45
C LEU A 65 -10.42 4.31 0.93
N PRO A 66 -11.76 4.27 0.96
CA PRO A 66 -12.49 4.05 2.21
C PRO A 66 -12.05 2.72 2.83
N VAL A 67 -12.17 2.62 4.15
CA VAL A 67 -11.99 1.35 4.85
C VAL A 67 -13.21 0.49 4.50
N GLU A 68 -12.98 -0.68 3.91
CA GLU A 68 -14.04 -1.58 3.46
C GLU A 68 -14.04 -2.87 4.26
N HIS A 69 -15.23 -3.34 4.61
CA HIS A 69 -15.48 -4.67 5.13
C HIS A 69 -16.44 -5.39 4.17
N GLN A 70 -16.06 -6.57 3.68
CA GLN A 70 -16.83 -7.35 2.70
C GLN A 70 -17.23 -6.56 1.43
N GLY A 71 -16.38 -5.62 1.01
CA GLY A 71 -16.62 -4.79 -0.18
C GLY A 71 -17.64 -3.66 0.01
N GLN A 72 -18.03 -3.36 1.25
CA GLN A 72 -18.82 -2.17 1.59
C GLN A 72 -18.00 -1.23 2.48
N PRO A 73 -18.10 0.10 2.30
CA PRO A 73 -17.49 1.04 3.22
C PRO A 73 -17.99 0.82 4.65
N VAL A 74 -17.07 0.78 5.60
CA VAL A 74 -17.41 0.61 7.02
C VAL A 74 -18.11 1.86 7.53
N ASN A 75 -19.23 1.66 8.23
CA ASN A 75 -19.82 2.69 9.06
C ASN A 75 -19.08 2.75 10.40
N PHE A 76 -18.40 3.86 10.69
CA PHE A 76 -17.66 4.02 11.94
C PHE A 76 -18.56 4.30 13.16
N GLU A 77 -19.83 4.70 12.96
CA GLU A 77 -20.78 4.91 14.06
C GLU A 77 -21.42 3.61 14.55
N ASP A 78 -21.53 2.62 13.65
CA ASP A 78 -22.10 1.30 13.91
C ASP A 78 -21.35 0.24 13.07
N PRO A 79 -20.09 -0.08 13.44
CA PRO A 79 -19.30 -1.08 12.73
C PRO A 79 -19.81 -2.49 13.04
N ALA A 80 -19.73 -3.40 12.08
CA ALA A 80 -20.02 -4.81 12.33
C ALA A 80 -19.08 -5.38 13.40
N GLU A 81 -19.56 -6.32 14.23
CA GLU A 81 -18.76 -6.90 15.32
C GLU A 81 -17.49 -7.63 14.82
N ASP A 82 -17.53 -8.15 13.59
CA ASP A 82 -16.41 -8.81 12.90
C ASP A 82 -15.71 -7.91 11.88
N ALA A 83 -15.96 -6.60 11.91
CA ALA A 83 -15.34 -5.64 11.00
C ALA A 83 -13.82 -5.56 11.21
N VAL A 84 -13.06 -6.00 10.21
CA VAL A 84 -11.62 -5.78 10.14
C VAL A 84 -11.35 -4.43 9.48
N LEU A 85 -10.72 -3.51 10.22
CA LEU A 85 -10.37 -2.18 9.75
C LEU A 85 -8.93 -2.16 9.23
N GLY A 86 -8.73 -2.03 7.92
CA GLY A 86 -7.40 -2.12 7.31
C GLY A 86 -7.05 -3.55 6.87
N ARG A 87 -5.75 -3.85 6.75
CA ARG A 87 -5.24 -5.14 6.26
C ARG A 87 -4.20 -5.71 7.22
N GLY A 88 -4.59 -6.73 7.99
CA GLY A 88 -3.72 -7.41 8.96
C GLY A 88 -3.24 -8.78 8.51
N LYS A 89 -3.89 -9.33 7.48
CA LYS A 89 -3.56 -10.60 6.86
C LYS A 89 -3.52 -10.44 5.35
N ILE A 90 -2.77 -11.30 4.67
CA ILE A 90 -2.69 -11.22 3.20
C ILE A 90 -4.07 -11.42 2.55
N GLU A 91 -4.93 -12.21 3.18
CA GLU A 91 -6.31 -12.49 2.77
C GLU A 91 -7.20 -11.26 2.77
N ASP A 92 -6.86 -10.26 3.59
CA ASP A 92 -7.65 -9.05 3.68
C ASP A 92 -7.49 -8.22 2.40
N PHE A 93 -6.43 -8.37 1.61
CA PHE A 93 -6.21 -7.53 0.42
C PHE A 93 -7.23 -7.78 -0.69
N THR A 94 -7.50 -6.73 -1.46
CA THR A 94 -8.40 -6.82 -2.61
C THR A 94 -7.77 -7.58 -3.77
N TRP A 95 -8.59 -8.03 -4.72
CA TRP A 95 -8.12 -8.63 -5.97
C TRP A 95 -7.11 -7.74 -6.71
N LYS A 96 -7.29 -6.41 -6.63
CA LYS A 96 -6.39 -5.42 -7.23
C LYS A 96 -5.06 -5.35 -6.47
N GLY A 97 -5.07 -5.51 -5.14
CA GLY A 97 -3.84 -5.65 -4.36
C GLY A 97 -3.04 -6.89 -4.74
N TYR A 98 -3.69 -8.04 -4.92
CA TYR A 98 -3.01 -9.23 -5.43
C TYR A 98 -2.42 -9.03 -6.84
N LEU A 99 -3.14 -8.33 -7.71
CA LEU A 99 -2.62 -7.98 -9.03
C LEU A 99 -1.39 -7.07 -8.92
N ASP A 100 -1.40 -6.07 -8.06
CA ASP A 100 -0.25 -5.20 -7.80
C ASP A 100 0.99 -6.00 -7.34
N PHE A 101 0.82 -6.92 -6.40
CA PHE A 101 1.94 -7.71 -5.88
C PHE A 101 2.58 -8.58 -6.97
N THR A 102 1.74 -9.18 -7.81
CA THR A 102 2.15 -10.14 -8.85
C THR A 102 2.67 -9.48 -10.12
N THR A 103 2.46 -8.17 -10.30
CA THR A 103 2.92 -7.40 -11.46
C THR A 103 4.27 -6.71 -11.26
N CYS A 104 4.83 -6.79 -10.05
CA CYS A 104 6.13 -6.21 -9.73
C CYS A 104 7.22 -6.75 -10.66
N THR A 105 7.92 -5.83 -11.33
CA THR A 105 9.00 -6.14 -12.28
C THR A 105 10.38 -6.20 -11.62
N GLU A 106 10.45 -5.97 -10.31
CA GLU A 106 11.68 -5.90 -9.50
C GLU A 106 12.70 -4.85 -9.99
N CYS A 107 12.29 -3.89 -10.83
CA CYS A 107 13.17 -2.90 -11.47
C CYS A 107 13.81 -1.87 -10.54
N GLY A 108 13.32 -1.72 -9.30
CA GLY A 108 13.93 -0.85 -8.28
C GLY A 108 13.68 0.65 -8.43
N ARG A 109 12.91 1.10 -9.43
CA ARG A 109 12.60 2.54 -9.60
C ARG A 109 11.96 3.16 -8.36
N CYS A 110 10.94 2.48 -7.80
CA CYS A 110 10.26 2.91 -6.59
C CYS A 110 11.17 2.97 -5.35
N GLN A 111 12.21 2.13 -5.29
CA GLN A 111 13.22 2.15 -4.24
C GLN A 111 14.20 3.31 -4.43
N SER A 112 14.76 3.48 -5.64
CA SER A 112 15.75 4.53 -5.95
C SER A 112 15.22 5.95 -5.74
N GLN A 113 13.90 6.14 -5.87
CA GLN A 113 13.24 7.44 -5.71
C GLN A 113 12.57 7.58 -4.34
N CYS A 114 12.68 6.57 -3.46
CA CYS A 114 12.13 6.65 -2.12
C CYS A 114 13.03 7.52 -1.23
N PRO A 115 12.53 8.64 -0.67
CA PRO A 115 13.33 9.47 0.22
C PRO A 115 13.72 8.74 1.50
N ALA A 116 12.82 7.90 2.04
CA ALA A 116 13.11 7.10 3.24
C ALA A 116 14.30 6.16 2.99
N TRP A 117 14.26 5.37 1.91
CA TRP A 117 15.37 4.49 1.50
C TRP A 117 16.69 5.27 1.35
N ASN A 118 16.66 6.39 0.64
CA ASN A 118 17.86 7.19 0.36
C ASN A 118 18.45 7.87 1.60
N THR A 119 17.69 7.97 2.69
CA THR A 119 18.17 8.48 3.99
C THR A 119 18.59 7.38 4.97
N GLY A 120 18.64 6.12 4.53
CA GLY A 120 19.04 4.97 5.35
C GLY A 120 17.95 4.45 6.29
N LYS A 121 16.68 4.85 6.09
CA LYS A 121 15.54 4.25 6.79
C LYS A 121 15.23 2.86 6.23
N PRO A 122 14.59 1.96 6.99
CA PRO A 122 14.36 0.58 6.58
C PRO A 122 13.36 0.41 5.41
N LEU A 123 12.62 1.46 5.03
CA LEU A 123 11.63 1.36 3.97
C LEU A 123 12.25 1.25 2.57
N SER A 124 12.09 0.08 1.95
CA SER A 124 12.12 -0.08 0.50
C SER A 124 10.72 -0.43 -0.05
N PRO A 125 10.09 0.45 -0.86
CA PRO A 125 8.82 0.13 -1.51
C PRO A 125 8.91 -1.11 -2.41
N LYS A 126 10.07 -1.37 -3.02
CA LYS A 126 10.30 -2.58 -3.82
C LYS A 126 10.20 -3.83 -2.92
N LEU A 127 10.92 -3.83 -1.79
CA LEU A 127 10.93 -4.98 -0.90
C LEU A 127 9.57 -5.22 -0.24
N VAL A 128 8.82 -4.17 0.10
CA VAL A 128 7.44 -4.31 0.59
C VAL A 128 6.58 -5.10 -0.40
N ILE A 129 6.53 -4.69 -1.66
CA ILE A 129 5.71 -5.36 -2.67
C ILE A 129 6.20 -6.79 -2.93
N MET A 130 7.51 -7.03 -2.93
CA MET A 130 8.07 -8.37 -3.12
C MET A 130 7.75 -9.29 -1.94
N ASN A 131 7.87 -8.82 -0.70
CA ASN A 131 7.51 -9.59 0.50
C ASN A 131 6.01 -9.91 0.53
N LEU A 132 5.14 -8.96 0.18
CA LEU A 132 3.70 -9.19 0.05
C LEU A 132 3.38 -10.23 -1.03
N ARG A 133 4.04 -10.16 -2.19
CA ARG A 133 3.91 -11.15 -3.28
C ARG A 133 4.35 -12.54 -2.83
N ASP A 134 5.52 -12.65 -2.22
CA ASP A 134 6.09 -13.94 -1.84
C ASP A 134 5.25 -14.59 -0.73
N HIS A 135 4.73 -13.79 0.22
CA HIS A 135 3.80 -14.27 1.24
C HIS A 135 2.44 -14.65 0.64
N LEU A 136 1.91 -13.89 -0.34
CA LEU A 136 0.72 -14.28 -1.10
C LEU A 136 0.93 -15.63 -1.79
N PHE A 137 2.06 -15.85 -2.45
CA PHE A 137 2.33 -17.14 -3.12
C PHE A 137 2.52 -18.28 -2.13
N ALA A 138 3.08 -18.03 -0.95
CA ALA A 138 3.14 -19.03 0.12
C ALA A 138 1.73 -19.41 0.62
N LYS A 139 0.81 -18.44 0.72
CA LYS A 139 -0.58 -18.68 1.16
C LYS A 139 -1.52 -19.18 0.06
N ALA A 140 -1.23 -18.91 -1.22
CA ALA A 140 -2.12 -19.20 -2.34
C ALA A 140 -2.62 -20.66 -2.41
N PRO A 141 -1.81 -21.70 -2.14
CA PRO A 141 -2.29 -23.09 -2.11
C PRO A 141 -3.37 -23.36 -1.05
N TYR A 142 -3.37 -22.61 0.05
CA TYR A 142 -4.34 -22.75 1.13
C TYR A 142 -5.64 -21.99 0.80
N ILE A 143 -5.51 -20.78 0.25
CA ILE A 143 -6.65 -19.93 -0.16
C ILE A 143 -7.45 -20.59 -1.30
N ILE A 144 -6.76 -21.03 -2.35
CA ILE A 144 -7.40 -21.62 -3.55
C ILE A 144 -7.83 -23.07 -3.28
N GLY A 145 -7.05 -23.81 -2.50
CA GLY A 145 -7.29 -25.22 -2.22
C GLY A 145 -8.33 -25.50 -1.13
N GLY A 146 -8.87 -24.47 -0.46
CA GLY A 146 -9.79 -24.61 0.66
C GLY A 146 -9.21 -25.39 1.85
N LYS A 147 -7.87 -25.47 1.93
CA LYS A 147 -7.18 -26.15 3.03
C LYS A 147 -7.09 -25.19 4.21
N PRO A 148 -7.23 -25.69 5.45
CA PRO A 148 -6.98 -24.86 6.62
C PRO A 148 -5.56 -24.30 6.53
N ILE A 149 -5.44 -22.99 6.75
CA ILE A 149 -4.14 -22.35 6.89
C ILE A 149 -3.57 -22.87 8.20
N PRO A 150 -2.34 -23.42 8.21
CA PRO A 150 -1.73 -23.89 9.45
C PRO A 150 -1.69 -22.74 10.45
N ASP A 151 -2.35 -22.90 11.59
CA ASP A 151 -2.27 -22.00 12.72
C ASP A 151 -1.00 -22.34 13.51
N GLY A 152 -0.24 -21.30 13.85
CA GLY A 152 1.21 -21.33 14.16
C GLY A 152 1.64 -22.09 15.42
N GLU A 153 0.87 -23.06 15.92
CA GLU A 153 1.21 -23.77 17.15
C GLU A 153 1.33 -25.29 17.01
N ASN A 154 0.73 -25.98 16.02
CA ASN A 154 0.85 -27.46 15.95
C ASN A 154 0.87 -28.12 14.56
N GLU A 155 0.77 -27.39 13.44
CA GLU A 155 0.61 -28.03 12.11
C GLU A 155 1.74 -27.79 11.11
N ALA A 156 2.71 -26.92 11.44
CA ALA A 156 3.86 -26.63 10.57
C ALA A 156 4.75 -27.87 10.29
N GLU A 157 4.77 -28.85 11.21
CA GLU A 157 5.56 -30.08 11.06
C GLU A 157 4.87 -31.16 10.22
N GLN A 158 3.53 -31.12 10.05
CA GLN A 158 2.79 -32.22 9.41
C GLN A 158 2.70 -32.13 7.88
N PHE A 159 3.03 -30.98 7.28
CA PHE A 159 2.91 -30.76 5.83
C PHE A 159 4.22 -30.57 5.07
N ALA A 160 5.37 -30.79 5.72
CA ALA A 160 6.67 -30.87 5.04
C ALA A 160 6.78 -32.05 4.05
N SER A 161 5.79 -32.95 4.00
CA SER A 161 5.78 -34.18 3.20
C SER A 161 4.86 -34.14 1.97
N ALA A 162 4.15 -33.04 1.70
CA ALA A 162 3.34 -32.93 0.49
C ALA A 162 4.20 -32.43 -0.68
N GLU A 163 4.80 -33.37 -1.41
CA GLU A 163 5.47 -33.14 -2.69
C GLU A 163 4.51 -32.44 -3.67
N GLY A 164 4.72 -31.14 -3.85
CA GLY A 164 4.17 -30.33 -4.93
C GLY A 164 5.28 -29.43 -5.39
N GLY A 165 5.85 -29.72 -6.56
CA GLY A 165 7.04 -29.05 -7.07
C GLY A 165 6.86 -27.53 -7.15
N PHE A 166 7.56 -26.82 -6.26
CA PHE A 166 7.78 -25.38 -6.38
C PHE A 166 9.27 -25.15 -6.52
N VAL A 167 9.64 -24.49 -7.61
CA VAL A 167 11.01 -24.14 -7.93
C VAL A 167 11.48 -23.14 -6.89
N GLU A 168 12.42 -23.56 -6.06
CA GLU A 168 13.25 -22.69 -5.24
C GLU A 168 13.96 -21.70 -6.17
N THR A 169 13.40 -20.50 -6.31
CA THR A 169 14.00 -19.47 -7.14
C THR A 169 15.13 -18.85 -6.35
N LYS A 170 16.37 -19.29 -6.61
CA LYS A 170 17.58 -18.57 -6.19
C LYS A 170 17.52 -17.16 -6.78
N HIS A 171 17.25 -16.17 -5.95
CA HIS A 171 17.30 -14.76 -6.33
C HIS A 171 18.63 -14.22 -5.85
N ASP A 172 19.47 -13.79 -6.79
CA ASP A 172 20.78 -13.20 -6.50
C ASP A 172 20.57 -11.91 -5.69
N ALA A 173 21.09 -11.93 -4.46
CA ALA A 173 21.03 -10.82 -3.53
C ALA A 173 22.18 -9.85 -3.80
N HIS A 174 21.96 -8.84 -4.64
CA HIS A 174 22.84 -7.68 -4.70
C HIS A 174 22.04 -6.40 -4.91
N ASP A 175 22.00 -5.57 -3.87
CA ASP A 175 22.09 -4.10 -3.86
C ASP A 175 21.80 -3.62 -2.41
N HIS A 176 22.84 -3.51 -1.58
CA HIS A 176 22.81 -3.11 -0.16
C HIS A 176 22.11 -1.74 0.07
N VAL A 177 21.50 -1.43 1.23
CA VAL A 177 21.95 -1.64 2.62
C VAL A 177 20.80 -2.06 3.54
N PRO A 178 21.00 -3.05 4.42
CA PRO A 178 20.47 -2.90 5.79
C PRO A 178 21.41 -3.42 6.91
N GLU A 179 21.58 -2.61 7.97
CA GLU A 179 22.10 -3.04 9.29
C GLU A 179 21.13 -2.77 10.46
N SER A 180 19.87 -2.45 10.15
CA SER A 180 18.76 -2.61 11.08
C SER A 180 17.50 -3.01 10.30
N GLY A 181 17.28 -4.33 10.26
CA GLY A 181 16.00 -4.99 10.01
C GLY A 181 15.48 -5.00 8.58
N PHE A 182 15.11 -6.19 8.09
CA PHE A 182 14.13 -6.40 7.01
C PHE A 182 14.70 -6.40 5.58
N GLU A 183 15.66 -7.31 5.39
CA GLU A 183 15.88 -7.96 4.10
C GLU A 183 14.60 -8.62 3.57
N ARG A 184 14.59 -8.93 2.27
CA ARG A 184 13.53 -9.75 1.68
C ARG A 184 13.41 -11.08 2.42
N VAL A 185 12.21 -11.45 2.86
CA VAL A 185 11.99 -12.73 3.52
C VAL A 185 12.00 -13.83 2.45
N LEU A 186 13.15 -14.48 2.29
CA LEU A 186 13.32 -15.59 1.37
C LEU A 186 12.75 -16.87 2.00
N GLY A 187 11.79 -17.49 1.33
CA GLY A 187 11.18 -18.73 1.79
C GLY A 187 9.93 -19.10 1.01
N SER A 188 9.52 -20.35 1.11
CA SER A 188 8.28 -20.88 0.51
C SER A 188 7.67 -21.95 1.42
N GLY A 189 6.38 -22.24 1.23
CA GLY A 189 5.69 -23.31 1.96
C GLY A 189 5.11 -22.88 3.31
N PRO A 190 4.79 -23.84 4.20
CA PRO A 190 4.04 -23.58 5.43
C PRO A 190 4.67 -22.52 6.34
N ALA A 191 5.99 -22.58 6.54
CA ALA A 191 6.70 -21.64 7.41
C ALA A 191 6.63 -20.18 6.93
N GLN A 192 6.53 -19.94 5.61
CA GLN A 192 6.32 -18.60 5.06
C GLN A 192 4.84 -18.20 5.09
N ALA A 193 3.93 -19.17 4.97
CA ALA A 193 2.48 -18.96 5.00
C ALA A 193 1.97 -18.60 6.41
N THR A 194 2.61 -19.09 7.47
CA THR A 194 2.16 -18.85 8.86
C THR A 194 2.71 -17.57 9.49
N ARG A 195 3.61 -16.85 8.80
CA ARG A 195 4.17 -15.59 9.30
C ARG A 195 3.07 -14.54 9.50
N PRO A 196 3.09 -13.75 10.58
CA PRO A 196 2.22 -12.58 10.68
C PRO A 196 2.56 -11.60 9.57
N LEU A 197 1.54 -10.96 8.97
CA LEU A 197 1.75 -10.02 7.87
C LEU A 197 2.59 -8.83 8.33
N VAL A 198 2.24 -8.28 9.48
CA VAL A 198 2.98 -7.20 10.15
C VAL A 198 3.50 -7.72 11.48
N GLY A 199 4.78 -7.50 11.74
CA GLY A 199 5.41 -7.91 13.00
C GLY A 199 6.92 -7.79 12.95
N THR A 200 7.56 -7.83 14.12
CA THR A 200 9.00 -7.67 14.22
C THR A 200 9.78 -8.86 13.66
N ALA A 201 11.11 -8.71 13.51
CA ALA A 201 11.97 -9.83 13.15
C ALA A 201 11.82 -11.02 14.12
N GLU A 202 11.70 -10.74 15.43
CA GLU A 202 11.52 -11.73 16.49
C GLU A 202 10.17 -12.44 16.39
N GLN A 203 9.13 -11.73 15.94
CA GLN A 203 7.79 -12.28 15.68
C GLN A 203 7.70 -12.99 14.32
N LEU A 204 8.79 -13.06 13.56
CA LEU A 204 8.82 -13.58 12.20
C LEU A 204 7.81 -12.86 11.28
N GLY A 205 7.67 -11.53 11.39
CA GLY A 205 6.82 -10.75 10.51
C GLY A 205 7.25 -10.77 9.05
N VAL A 206 6.30 -10.58 8.12
CA VAL A 206 6.57 -10.40 6.68
C VAL A 206 7.02 -8.98 6.40
N ILE A 207 6.34 -8.00 7.01
CA ILE A 207 6.65 -6.59 6.98
C ILE A 207 6.83 -6.10 8.41
N ASP A 208 7.94 -5.43 8.68
CA ASP A 208 8.16 -4.88 10.01
C ASP A 208 7.42 -3.54 10.21
N PRO A 209 6.92 -3.26 11.43
CA PRO A 209 6.31 -1.98 11.75
C PRO A 209 7.17 -0.76 11.35
N ASP A 210 8.49 -0.78 11.58
CA ASP A 210 9.38 0.35 11.26
C ASP A 210 9.46 0.62 9.74
N VAL A 211 9.30 -0.43 8.93
CA VAL A 211 9.17 -0.30 7.46
C VAL A 211 7.89 0.45 7.12
N LEU A 212 6.77 0.06 7.75
CA LEU A 212 5.49 0.73 7.54
C LEU A 212 5.58 2.19 7.96
N TRP A 213 6.03 2.47 9.19
CA TRP A 213 6.05 3.81 9.80
C TRP A 213 7.13 4.75 9.23
N SER A 214 8.09 4.24 8.47
CA SER A 214 9.04 5.05 7.69
C SER A 214 8.44 5.71 6.44
N CYS A 215 7.26 5.27 5.98
CA CYS A 215 6.59 5.85 4.81
C CYS A 215 6.05 7.27 5.10
N THR A 216 6.46 8.24 4.30
CA THR A 216 5.96 9.63 4.40
C THR A 216 4.82 9.95 3.43
N THR A 217 4.26 8.92 2.78
CA THR A 217 3.16 9.03 1.80
C THR A 217 3.42 10.08 0.69
N CYS A 218 4.69 10.30 0.32
CA CYS A 218 5.08 11.35 -0.65
C CYS A 218 4.72 11.06 -2.12
N GLY A 219 4.28 9.84 -2.45
CA GLY A 219 3.85 9.47 -3.80
C GLY A 219 4.95 9.02 -4.78
N ALA A 220 6.23 9.27 -4.47
CA ALA A 220 7.32 9.00 -5.41
C ALA A 220 7.38 7.55 -5.92
N CYS A 221 7.09 6.55 -5.07
CA CYS A 221 7.10 5.15 -5.48
C CYS A 221 6.02 4.79 -6.50
N VAL A 222 4.83 5.40 -6.37
CA VAL A 222 3.68 5.18 -7.25
C VAL A 222 3.93 5.85 -8.60
N GLU A 223 4.38 7.11 -8.59
CA GLU A 223 4.69 7.88 -9.81
C GLU A 223 5.79 7.24 -10.67
N GLN A 224 6.73 6.55 -10.04
CA GLN A 224 7.89 5.96 -10.71
C GLN A 224 7.65 4.51 -11.14
N CYS A 225 6.49 3.95 -10.81
CA CYS A 225 6.16 2.58 -11.13
C CYS A 225 5.73 2.46 -12.61
N PRO A 226 6.48 1.73 -13.46
CA PRO A 226 6.13 1.58 -14.87
C PRO A 226 4.88 0.71 -15.11
N VAL A 227 4.37 0.06 -14.06
CA VAL A 227 3.24 -0.86 -14.11
C VAL A 227 2.10 -0.44 -13.15
N ASP A 228 2.11 0.83 -12.71
CA ASP A 228 1.04 1.47 -11.93
C ASP A 228 0.66 0.71 -10.62
N ILE A 229 1.64 0.24 -9.85
CA ILE A 229 1.42 -0.38 -8.53
C ILE A 229 1.12 0.69 -7.46
N GLU A 230 0.04 0.51 -6.71
CA GLU A 230 -0.49 1.45 -5.71
C GLU A 230 0.17 1.23 -4.33
N HIS A 231 1.50 1.35 -4.27
CA HIS A 231 2.32 1.03 -3.09
C HIS A 231 1.83 1.66 -1.77
N ILE A 232 1.36 2.92 -1.83
CA ILE A 232 0.98 3.69 -0.65
C ILE A 232 -0.28 3.11 -0.01
N ASP A 233 -1.25 2.71 -0.81
CA ASP A 233 -2.52 2.19 -0.32
C ASP A 233 -2.28 0.92 0.51
N HIS A 234 -1.43 0.01 0.02
CA HIS A 234 -1.04 -1.20 0.76
C HIS A 234 -0.38 -0.89 2.10
N ILE A 235 0.52 0.11 2.15
CA ILE A 235 1.20 0.51 3.40
C ILE A 235 0.22 1.16 4.38
N VAL A 236 -0.63 2.06 3.89
CA VAL A 236 -1.59 2.80 4.73
C VAL A 236 -2.66 1.86 5.28
N ASP A 237 -3.11 0.90 4.49
CA ASP A 237 -4.08 -0.10 4.94
C ASP A 237 -3.51 -1.06 6.00
N MET A 238 -2.23 -1.41 5.92
CA MET A 238 -1.56 -2.13 7.01
C MET A 238 -1.41 -1.28 8.28
N ARG A 239 -1.05 0.02 8.14
CA ARG A 239 -1.03 0.95 9.30
C ARG A 239 -2.41 1.11 9.94
N ARG A 240 -3.46 1.20 9.12
CA ARG A 240 -4.86 1.27 9.57
C ARG A 240 -5.20 0.09 10.46
N TYR A 241 -4.78 -1.12 10.08
CA TYR A 241 -4.95 -2.31 10.90
C TYR A 241 -4.19 -2.22 12.22
N GLN A 242 -2.90 -1.88 12.19
CA GLN A 242 -2.12 -1.76 13.42
C GLN A 242 -2.76 -0.76 14.39
N VAL A 243 -3.18 0.41 13.92
CA VAL A 243 -3.75 1.46 14.78
C VAL A 243 -5.15 1.09 15.28
N MET A 244 -6.05 0.66 14.39
CA MET A 244 -7.46 0.49 14.73
C MET A 244 -7.82 -0.87 15.30
N MET A 245 -7.05 -1.92 14.97
CA MET A 245 -7.33 -3.29 15.41
C MET A 245 -6.35 -3.77 16.48
N GLU A 246 -5.05 -3.47 16.33
CA GLU A 246 -4.02 -3.95 17.26
C GLU A 246 -3.64 -2.94 18.34
N SER A 247 -4.06 -1.67 18.18
CA SER A 247 -3.57 -0.55 19.00
C SER A 247 -2.04 -0.45 19.03
N GLU A 248 -1.39 -0.83 17.92
CA GLU A 248 0.06 -0.82 17.76
C GLU A 248 0.49 0.34 16.84
N PHE A 249 1.39 1.17 17.34
CA PHE A 249 1.94 2.32 16.63
C PHE A 249 3.17 2.87 17.38
N PRO A 250 4.03 3.66 16.71
CA PRO A 250 5.17 4.30 17.36
C PRO A 250 4.76 5.11 18.59
N THR A 251 5.54 4.99 19.66
CA THR A 251 5.21 5.62 20.97
C THR A 251 5.09 7.15 20.88
N GLU A 252 5.80 7.76 19.93
CA GLU A 252 5.79 9.19 19.59
C GLU A 252 4.40 9.66 19.14
N LEU A 253 3.58 8.77 18.57
CA LEU A 253 2.21 9.08 18.14
C LEU A 253 1.19 8.96 19.29
N GLY A 254 1.56 8.44 20.45
CA GLY A 254 0.62 8.26 21.57
C GLY A 254 0.03 9.58 22.06
N VAL A 255 0.84 10.63 22.17
CA VAL A 255 0.38 11.97 22.55
C VAL A 255 -0.53 12.55 21.47
N LEU A 256 -0.16 12.36 20.20
CA LEU A 256 -0.95 12.80 19.05
C LEU A 256 -2.36 12.19 19.09
N TYR A 257 -2.47 10.87 19.22
CA TYR A 257 -3.78 10.19 19.25
C TYR A 257 -4.63 10.62 20.45
N LYS A 258 -4.04 10.72 21.64
CA LYS A 258 -4.73 11.23 22.83
C LYS A 258 -5.26 12.65 22.62
N ASN A 259 -4.47 13.52 21.98
CA ASN A 259 -4.88 14.89 21.69
C ASN A 259 -6.01 14.94 20.64
N LEU A 260 -5.93 14.10 19.59
CA LEU A 260 -6.99 13.98 18.60
C LEU A 260 -8.31 13.51 19.24
N GLU A 261 -8.26 12.51 20.12
CA GLU A 261 -9.45 11.99 20.81
C GLU A 261 -10.06 13.01 21.79
N SER A 262 -9.23 13.66 22.62
CA SER A 262 -9.71 14.51 23.70
C SER A 262 -9.93 15.98 23.32
N LYS A 263 -9.26 16.46 22.27
CA LYS A 263 -9.24 17.88 21.86
C LYS A 263 -9.57 18.09 20.38
N GLY A 264 -9.67 17.03 19.58
CA GLY A 264 -9.95 17.13 18.15
C GLY A 264 -8.86 17.82 17.33
N ASN A 265 -7.63 17.91 17.86
CA ASN A 265 -6.47 18.50 17.18
C ASN A 265 -5.16 17.89 17.69
N PRO A 266 -4.10 17.85 16.87
CA PRO A 266 -2.87 17.13 17.20
C PRO A 266 -2.02 17.81 18.29
N TRP A 267 -2.18 19.13 18.48
CA TRP A 267 -1.41 19.92 19.45
C TRP A 267 -2.00 19.94 20.86
N GLY A 268 -3.17 19.35 21.08
CA GLY A 268 -3.85 19.34 22.38
C GLY A 268 -4.35 20.72 22.84
N GLN A 269 -4.42 21.69 21.92
CA GLN A 269 -4.86 23.05 22.21
C GLN A 269 -6.36 23.12 22.45
N ASN A 270 -6.81 24.13 23.19
CA ASN A 270 -8.25 24.29 23.47
C ASN A 270 -8.98 24.92 22.28
N ALA A 271 -10.22 24.49 22.03
CA ALA A 271 -11.06 25.01 20.94
C ALA A 271 -11.24 26.55 20.97
N LYS A 272 -11.21 27.16 22.16
CA LYS A 272 -11.30 28.62 22.32
C LYS A 272 -10.10 29.37 21.74
N GLU A 273 -8.93 28.75 21.74
CA GLU A 273 -7.69 29.36 21.25
C GLU A 273 -7.65 29.39 19.71
N ARG A 274 -8.55 28.65 19.05
CA ARG A 274 -8.67 28.59 17.59
C ARG A 274 -8.91 29.95 16.92
N LEU A 275 -9.55 30.87 17.64
CA LEU A 275 -9.91 32.19 17.12
C LEU A 275 -8.83 33.25 17.36
N THR A 276 -7.76 32.92 18.10
CA THR A 276 -6.73 33.89 18.52
C THR A 276 -6.03 34.57 17.34
N TRP A 277 -5.93 33.91 16.18
CA TRP A 277 -5.34 34.51 14.99
C TRP A 277 -6.17 35.68 14.43
N ILE A 278 -7.48 35.74 14.72
CA ILE A 278 -8.37 36.83 14.28
C ILE A 278 -7.99 38.13 15.00
N ASP A 279 -7.56 38.04 16.27
CA ASP A 279 -7.12 39.20 17.04
C ASP A 279 -5.82 39.82 16.48
N GLU A 280 -5.14 39.12 15.56
CA GLU A 280 -3.89 39.55 14.93
C GLU A 280 -4.10 40.17 13.53
N VAL A 281 -5.34 40.37 13.07
CA VAL A 281 -5.66 41.03 11.80
C VAL A 281 -6.47 42.32 12.01
N ASP A 282 -6.32 43.29 11.11
CA ASP A 282 -6.91 44.64 11.23
C ASP A 282 -8.32 44.77 10.61
N PHE A 283 -9.07 43.67 10.46
CA PHE A 283 -10.41 43.66 9.88
C PHE A 283 -11.32 42.63 10.55
N ASP A 284 -12.63 42.83 10.43
CA ASP A 284 -13.62 41.94 11.04
C ASP A 284 -13.70 40.60 10.28
N VAL A 285 -13.54 39.51 11.02
CA VAL A 285 -13.77 38.13 10.53
C VAL A 285 -14.98 37.55 11.27
N PRO A 286 -16.16 37.50 10.64
CA PRO A 286 -17.36 36.97 11.27
C PRO A 286 -17.24 35.47 11.62
N VAL A 287 -17.64 35.11 12.83
CA VAL A 287 -17.65 33.74 13.33
C VAL A 287 -19.08 33.21 13.39
N TYR A 288 -19.34 32.07 12.74
CA TYR A 288 -20.62 31.39 12.80
C TYR A 288 -20.98 30.96 14.23
N GLY A 289 -22.22 31.18 14.64
CA GLY A 289 -22.73 30.85 15.98
C GLY A 289 -22.33 31.84 17.08
N LYS A 290 -21.48 32.82 16.78
CA LYS A 290 -21.10 33.90 17.71
C LYS A 290 -21.52 35.27 17.18
N ASP A 291 -21.12 35.60 15.97
CA ASP A 291 -21.38 36.89 15.34
C ASP A 291 -22.54 36.81 14.33
N VAL A 292 -22.73 35.64 13.72
CA VAL A 292 -23.79 35.37 12.73
C VAL A 292 -24.43 34.00 12.93
N ASP A 293 -25.76 33.94 12.80
CA ASP A 293 -26.54 32.70 12.96
C ASP A 293 -26.87 32.01 11.62
N SER A 294 -26.36 32.55 10.51
CA SER A 294 -26.65 32.08 9.15
C SER A 294 -25.49 32.36 8.20
N PHE A 295 -25.31 31.46 7.23
CA PHE A 295 -24.38 31.65 6.11
C PHE A 295 -24.92 32.63 5.05
N ALA A 296 -26.17 33.10 5.18
CA ALA A 296 -26.79 34.00 4.21
C ALA A 296 -26.04 35.34 4.12
N GLY A 297 -25.70 35.75 2.90
CA GLY A 297 -24.98 36.99 2.64
C GLY A 297 -23.45 36.85 2.63
N PHE A 298 -22.94 35.64 2.86
CA PHE A 298 -21.53 35.28 2.69
C PHE A 298 -21.34 34.40 1.45
N GLU A 299 -20.21 34.59 0.79
CA GLU A 299 -19.81 33.88 -0.42
C GLU A 299 -19.03 32.60 -0.09
N TYR A 300 -18.20 32.65 0.97
CA TYR A 300 -17.32 31.55 1.34
C TYR A 300 -17.33 31.28 2.85
N LEU A 301 -17.25 29.99 3.18
CA LEU A 301 -16.87 29.51 4.49
C LEU A 301 -15.37 29.20 4.45
N PHE A 302 -14.58 29.98 5.18
CA PHE A 302 -13.15 29.76 5.25
C PHE A 302 -12.84 28.73 6.33
N TRP A 303 -12.58 27.49 5.91
CA TRP A 303 -12.08 26.43 6.77
C TRP A 303 -10.59 26.71 7.09
N VAL A 304 -10.31 27.10 8.32
CA VAL A 304 -8.95 27.46 8.78
C VAL A 304 -8.07 26.24 9.01
N GLY A 305 -8.65 25.12 9.45
CA GLY A 305 -7.93 23.89 9.76
C GLY A 305 -7.13 24.01 11.06
N CYS A 306 -6.69 22.88 11.61
CA CYS A 306 -6.03 22.85 12.91
C CYS A 306 -4.63 23.50 12.84
N ALA A 307 -3.84 23.22 11.79
CA ALA A 307 -2.55 23.88 11.59
C ALA A 307 -2.70 25.40 11.48
N GLY A 308 -3.60 25.85 10.60
CA GLY A 308 -3.84 27.28 10.36
C GLY A 308 -4.37 28.03 11.57
N ALA A 309 -4.93 27.35 12.56
CA ALA A 309 -5.47 27.94 13.79
C ALA A 309 -4.50 27.89 14.98
N TYR A 310 -3.65 26.86 15.07
CA TYR A 310 -2.84 26.62 16.27
C TYR A 310 -1.33 26.76 16.05
N GLU A 311 -0.81 26.46 14.86
CA GLU A 311 0.63 26.47 14.59
C GLU A 311 1.08 27.83 14.02
N ASP A 312 2.05 28.46 14.66
CA ASP A 312 2.39 29.87 14.41
C ASP A 312 2.93 30.13 12.99
N ARG A 313 3.60 29.16 12.36
CA ARG A 313 4.04 29.30 10.97
C ARG A 313 2.85 29.21 10.02
N ALA A 314 1.91 28.30 10.23
CA ALA A 314 0.72 28.10 9.40
C ALA A 314 -0.29 29.24 9.57
N LYS A 315 -0.43 29.80 10.78
CA LYS A 315 -1.24 31.01 11.04
C LYS A 315 -0.88 32.16 10.12
N LYS A 316 0.40 32.33 9.76
CA LYS A 316 0.83 33.38 8.80
C LYS A 316 0.15 33.22 7.44
N THR A 317 0.01 31.98 6.96
CA THR A 317 -0.70 31.68 5.73
C THR A 317 -2.19 31.96 5.88
N THR A 318 -2.81 31.53 6.97
CA THR A 318 -4.23 31.82 7.29
C THR A 318 -4.50 33.32 7.24
N LYS A 319 -3.68 34.12 7.92
CA LYS A 319 -3.83 35.58 7.97
C LYS A 319 -3.65 36.22 6.60
N ALA A 320 -2.63 35.81 5.84
CA ALA A 320 -2.42 36.32 4.49
C ALA A 320 -3.60 36.00 3.56
N VAL A 321 -4.20 34.80 3.66
CA VAL A 321 -5.40 34.44 2.89
C VAL A 321 -6.58 35.31 3.31
N ALA A 322 -6.82 35.48 4.61
CA ALA A 322 -7.90 36.31 5.14
C ALA A 322 -7.74 37.79 4.72
N GLU A 323 -6.53 38.34 4.79
CA GLU A 323 -6.20 39.71 4.33
C GLU A 323 -6.52 39.91 2.85
N LEU A 324 -6.15 38.94 2.00
CA LEU A 324 -6.43 38.98 0.57
C LEU A 324 -7.94 38.93 0.28
N LEU A 325 -8.69 38.09 1.00
CA LEU A 325 -10.14 38.00 0.87
C LEU A 325 -10.81 39.33 1.28
N ALA A 326 -10.39 39.91 2.40
CA ALA A 326 -10.89 41.19 2.88
C ALA A 326 -10.56 42.32 1.90
N ALA A 327 -9.33 42.40 1.40
CA ALA A 327 -8.91 43.41 0.43
C ALA A 327 -9.64 43.27 -0.92
N ALA A 328 -10.00 42.04 -1.31
CA ALA A 328 -10.80 41.77 -2.50
C ALA A 328 -12.31 42.08 -2.32
N GLY A 329 -12.75 42.43 -1.10
CA GLY A 329 -14.15 42.67 -0.78
C GLY A 329 -15.01 41.41 -0.77
N VAL A 330 -14.38 40.23 -0.69
CA VAL A 330 -15.07 38.94 -0.63
C VAL A 330 -15.71 38.79 0.74
N LYS A 331 -16.99 38.43 0.78
CA LYS A 331 -17.68 38.19 2.05
C LYS A 331 -17.45 36.75 2.49
N PHE A 332 -16.63 36.56 3.52
CA PHE A 332 -16.35 35.24 4.09
C PHE A 332 -16.61 35.21 5.60
N LEU A 333 -16.76 34.01 6.14
CA LEU A 333 -16.91 33.74 7.56
C LEU A 333 -16.16 32.46 7.96
N VAL A 334 -15.95 32.24 9.26
CA VAL A 334 -15.30 31.03 9.81
C VAL A 334 -16.24 30.28 10.77
N LEU A 335 -16.04 28.97 10.93
CA LEU A 335 -16.87 28.13 11.83
C LEU A 335 -16.54 28.31 13.32
N GLY A 336 -15.38 28.86 13.64
CA GLY A 336 -14.92 29.04 15.01
C GLY A 336 -14.77 27.73 15.79
N ASP A 337 -15.32 27.66 16.99
CA ASP A 337 -15.14 26.50 17.89
C ASP A 337 -15.87 25.23 17.43
N GLY A 338 -16.80 25.34 16.49
CA GLY A 338 -17.42 24.18 15.81
C GLY A 338 -16.52 23.48 14.79
N GLU A 339 -15.32 24.02 14.51
CA GLU A 339 -14.41 23.49 13.49
C GLU A 339 -13.37 22.54 14.10
N THR A 340 -13.32 21.31 13.57
CA THR A 340 -12.37 20.27 13.97
C THR A 340 -11.17 20.19 13.02
N CYS A 341 -10.18 19.38 13.38
CA CYS A 341 -9.02 19.11 12.54
C CYS A 341 -9.37 18.12 11.42
N THR A 342 -8.82 18.34 10.23
CA THR A 342 -8.89 17.39 9.09
C THR A 342 -7.84 16.28 9.16
N GLY A 343 -6.92 16.36 10.13
CA GLY A 343 -5.72 15.53 10.16
C GLY A 343 -4.55 16.08 9.36
N ASP A 344 -4.70 17.23 8.69
CA ASP A 344 -3.58 17.96 8.09
C ASP A 344 -2.78 18.65 9.21
N SER A 345 -1.50 18.27 9.33
CA SER A 345 -0.55 18.82 10.32
C SER A 345 0.75 19.25 9.67
#